data_AF-A0A067TUB3-F1
#
_entry.id   AF-A0A067TUB3-F1
#
_cell.length_a   1.000
_cell.length_b   1.000
_cell.length_c   1.000
_cell.angle_alpha   90.00
_cell.angle_beta   90.00
_cell.angle_gamma   90.00
#
_symmetry.space_group_name_H-M   'P 1'
#
loop_
_entity.id
_entity.type
_entity.pdbx_description
1 polymer ?
#
loop_
_entity_poly.entity_id
_entity_poly.type
_entity_poly.pdbx_seq_one_letter_code
_entity_poly.pdbx_strand_id
1 'polypeptide(L)'
;MPVDSPTALVEKLKKSGEFDRLRQELLAKFQQDESYPEFKEGLEDIARKRLMNEPMLHYLGPDWVLKELSQEIQRRASKETIRRPENSS
;
A
#
# COMPACT_ATOMS: atom_id res chain seq x y z
N MET A 1 9.06 -21.41 22.41
CA MET A 1 10.35 -20.72 22.15
C MET A 1 10.20 -19.26 22.54
N PRO A 2 11.02 -18.78 23.49
CA PRO A 2 11.12 -17.37 23.80
C PRO A 2 11.65 -16.62 22.57
N VAL A 3 11.25 -15.36 22.44
CA VAL A 3 11.57 -14.57 21.25
C VAL A 3 12.74 -13.65 21.60
N ASP A 4 13.94 -14.09 21.26
CA ASP A 4 15.18 -13.49 21.79
C ASP A 4 15.76 -12.39 20.88
N SER A 5 15.07 -12.05 19.78
CA SER A 5 15.43 -10.91 18.93
C SER A 5 14.21 -10.27 18.25
N PRO A 6 14.26 -8.96 17.95
CA PRO A 6 13.20 -8.27 17.22
C PRO A 6 12.87 -8.95 15.88
N THR A 7 13.89 -9.45 15.19
CA THR A 7 13.75 -10.18 13.92
C THR A 7 12.99 -11.49 14.10
N ALA A 8 13.25 -12.24 15.19
CA ALA A 8 12.51 -13.46 15.50
C ALA A 8 11.03 -13.18 15.85
N LEU A 9 10.74 -12.00 16.39
CA LEU A 9 9.38 -11.54 16.71
C LEU A 9 8.58 -11.22 15.44
N VAL A 10 9.22 -10.50 14.50
CA VAL A 10 8.65 -10.24 13.18
C VAL A 10 8.42 -11.53 12.40
N GLU A 11 9.39 -12.45 12.39
CA GLU A 11 9.24 -13.73 11.69
C GLU A 11 8.15 -14.61 12.30
N LYS A 12 8.00 -14.60 13.63
CA LYS A 12 6.92 -15.32 14.31
C LYS A 12 5.55 -14.71 14.01
N LEU A 13 5.46 -13.38 13.92
CA LEU A 13 4.24 -12.65 13.57
C LEU A 13 3.84 -12.85 12.10
N LYS A 14 4.82 -12.91 11.18
CA LYS A 14 4.58 -13.29 9.79
C LYS A 14 4.10 -14.74 9.69
N LYS A 15 4.73 -15.66 10.42
CA LYS A 15 4.35 -17.09 10.43
C LYS A 15 3.01 -17.37 11.10
N SER A 16 2.54 -16.50 12.00
CA SER A 16 1.25 -16.69 12.68
C SER A 16 0.05 -16.28 11.83
N GLY A 17 0.25 -15.60 10.69
CA GLY A 17 -0.85 -15.08 9.86
C GLY A 17 -1.60 -13.90 10.48
N GLU A 18 -1.20 -13.45 11.67
CA GLU A 18 -1.81 -12.29 12.36
C GLU A 18 -1.59 -10.99 11.59
N PHE A 19 -0.47 -10.89 10.88
CA PHE A 19 -0.24 -9.77 9.96
C PHE A 19 -1.25 -9.76 8.80
N ASP A 20 -1.53 -10.92 8.21
CA ASP A 20 -2.52 -11.03 7.13
C ASP A 20 -3.94 -10.77 7.63
N ARG A 21 -4.26 -11.24 8.85
CA ARG A 21 -5.52 -10.95 9.52
C ARG A 21 -5.69 -9.45 9.78
N LEU A 22 -4.68 -8.80 10.35
CA LEU A 22 -4.68 -7.36 10.61
C LEU A 22 -4.78 -6.56 9.30
N ARG A 23 -4.08 -6.99 8.25
CA ARG A 23 -4.17 -6.41 6.91
C ARG A 23 -5.58 -6.49 6.37
N GLN A 24 -6.23 -7.64 6.48
CA GLN A 24 -7.62 -7.82 6.04
C GLN A 24 -8.60 -6.98 6.86
N GLU A 25 -8.40 -6.89 8.17
CA GLU A 25 -9.26 -6.10 9.05
C GLU A 25 -9.13 -4.59 8.77
N LEU A 26 -7.90 -4.09 8.61
CA LEU A 26 -7.66 -2.70 8.23
C LEU A 26 -8.22 -2.39 6.83
N LEU A 27 -8.06 -3.30 5.88
CA LEU A 27 -8.65 -3.15 4.55
C LEU A 27 -10.18 -3.09 4.62
N ALA A 28 -10.80 -3.97 5.42
CA ALA A 28 -12.25 -3.98 5.60
C ALA A 28 -12.75 -2.67 6.25
N LYS A 29 -12.04 -2.16 7.27
CA LYS A 29 -12.35 -0.86 7.88
C LYS A 29 -12.22 0.28 6.89
N PHE A 30 -11.14 0.29 6.10
CA PHE A 30 -10.93 1.30 5.07
C PHE A 30 -12.01 1.24 3.99
N GLN A 31 -12.48 0.05 3.60
CA GLN A 31 -13.56 -0.13 2.63
C GLN A 31 -14.94 0.33 3.15
N GLN A 32 -15.13 0.35 4.46
CA GLN A 32 -16.36 0.81 5.11
C GLN A 32 -16.38 2.31 5.39
N ASP A 33 -15.26 3.01 5.18
CA ASP A 33 -15.15 4.45 5.36
C ASP A 33 -16.00 5.18 4.29
N GLU A 34 -16.67 6.26 4.68
CA GLU A 34 -17.48 7.09 3.78
C GLU A 34 -16.64 7.71 2.66
N SER A 35 -15.34 7.90 2.89
CA SER A 35 -14.38 8.40 1.89
C SER A 35 -13.92 7.35 0.88
N TYR A 36 -14.20 6.07 1.12
CA TYR A 36 -13.73 4.97 0.27
C TYR A 36 -14.27 5.00 -1.17
N PRO A 37 -15.56 5.28 -1.43
CA PRO A 37 -16.10 5.34 -2.78
C PRO A 37 -15.40 6.40 -3.65
N GLU A 38 -15.19 7.60 -3.10
CA GLU A 38 -14.50 8.70 -3.80
C GLU A 38 -13.02 8.35 -4.07
N PHE A 39 -12.34 7.77 -3.08
CA PHE A 39 -10.98 7.28 -3.24
C PHE A 39 -10.87 6.19 -4.31
N LYS A 40 -11.81 5.24 -4.33
CA LYS A 40 -11.87 4.15 -5.31
C LYS A 40 -12.13 4.69 -6.71
N GLU A 41 -13.07 5.62 -6.87
CA GLU A 41 -13.36 6.26 -8.16
C GLU A 41 -12.13 7.01 -8.69
N GLY A 42 -11.43 7.78 -7.84
CA GLY A 42 -10.20 8.44 -8.22
C GLY A 42 -9.08 7.47 -8.63
N LEU A 43 -8.96 6.34 -7.94
CA LEU A 43 -8.03 5.27 -8.30
C LEU A 43 -8.38 4.63 -9.64
N GLU A 44 -9.65 4.31 -9.87
CA GLU A 44 -10.12 3.74 -11.14
C GLU A 44 -9.88 4.71 -12.29
N ASP A 45 -10.09 6.00 -12.09
CA ASP A 45 -9.81 7.03 -13.08
C ASP A 45 -8.32 7.19 -13.39
N ILE A 46 -7.46 7.14 -12.37
CA ILE A 46 -6.01 7.13 -12.56
C ILE A 46 -5.60 5.87 -13.33
N ALA A 47 -6.13 4.71 -12.95
CA ALA A 47 -5.83 3.43 -13.61
C ALA A 47 -6.29 3.44 -15.07
N ARG A 48 -7.51 3.91 -15.36
CA ARG A 48 -8.04 4.08 -16.72
C ARG A 48 -7.15 5.02 -17.54
N LYS A 49 -6.83 6.20 -17.02
CA LYS A 49 -5.94 7.17 -17.70
C LYS A 49 -4.56 6.59 -17.96
N ARG A 50 -3.99 5.85 -17.01
CA ARG A 50 -2.67 5.21 -17.18
C ARG A 50 -2.72 4.11 -18.24
N LEU A 51 -3.76 3.27 -18.22
CA LEU A 51 -3.96 2.20 -19.20
C LEU A 51 -4.16 2.74 -20.63
N MET A 52 -4.88 3.86 -20.78
CA MET A 52 -5.06 4.52 -22.07
C MET A 52 -3.77 5.18 -22.58
N ASN A 53 -2.93 5.71 -21.68
CA ASN A 53 -1.69 6.40 -22.04
C ASN A 53 -0.50 5.45 -22.27
N GLU A 54 -0.51 4.28 -21.65
CA GLU A 54 0.55 3.28 -21.77
C GLU A 54 -0.02 1.95 -22.29
N PRO A 55 -0.19 1.78 -23.62
CA PRO A 55 -0.75 0.56 -24.20
C PRO A 55 0.09 -0.69 -23.92
N MET A 56 1.35 -0.53 -23.49
CA MET A 56 2.20 -1.62 -23.02
C MET A 56 1.71 -2.24 -21.71
N LEU A 57 0.94 -1.50 -20.89
CA LEU A 57 0.32 -2.01 -19.66
C LEU A 57 -0.73 -3.10 -19.92
N HIS A 58 -1.33 -3.16 -21.11
CA HIS A 58 -2.22 -4.27 -21.49
C HIS A 58 -1.50 -5.62 -21.57
N TYR A 59 -0.17 -5.60 -21.73
CA TYR A 59 0.66 -6.80 -21.90
C TYR A 59 1.47 -7.12 -20.64
N LEU A 60 1.44 -6.25 -19.63
CA LEU A 60 2.19 -6.42 -18.39
C LEU A 60 1.36 -7.21 -17.39
N GLY A 61 1.90 -8.35 -16.95
CA GLY A 61 1.24 -9.23 -16.00
C GLY A 61 0.95 -8.55 -14.65
N PRO A 62 -0.02 -9.07 -13.88
CA PRO A 62 -0.46 -8.49 -12.60
C PRO A 62 0.69 -8.28 -11.60
N ASP A 63 1.73 -9.14 -11.66
CA ASP A 63 2.92 -9.02 -10.80
C ASP A 63 3.73 -7.75 -11.07
N TRP A 64 3.80 -7.30 -12.33
CA TRP A 64 4.52 -6.09 -12.69
C TRP A 64 3.77 -4.84 -12.21
N VAL A 65 2.44 -4.84 -12.36
CA VAL A 65 1.56 -3.76 -11.88
C VAL A 65 1.64 -3.65 -10.35
N LEU A 66 1.63 -4.77 -9.64
CA LEU A 66 1.76 -4.80 -8.17
C LEU A 66 3.11 -4.24 -7.72
N LYS A 67 4.20 -4.59 -8.42
CA LYS A 67 5.56 -4.10 -8.13
C LYS A 67 5.67 -2.60 -8.35
N GLU A 68 5.18 -2.10 -9.48
CA GLU A 68 5.17 -0.68 -9.82
C GLU A 68 4.34 0.14 -8.82
N LEU A 69 3.15 -0.35 -8.45
CA LEU A 69 2.30 0.29 -7.45
C LEU A 69 2.99 0.34 -6.06
N SER A 70 3.63 -0.75 -5.66
CA SER A 70 4.38 -0.80 -4.39
C SER A 70 5.54 0.21 -4.38
N GLN A 71 6.27 0.33 -5.50
CA GLN A 71 7.33 1.33 -5.66
C GLN A 71 6.77 2.76 -5.63
N GLU A 72 5.62 3.00 -6.24
CA GLU A 72 4.97 4.31 -6.24
C GLU A 72 4.53 4.73 -4.83
N ILE A 73 3.92 3.83 -4.07
CA ILE A 73 3.51 4.06 -2.68
C ILE A 73 4.73 4.43 -1.85
N GLN A 74 5.83 3.68 -1.98
CA GLN A 74 7.07 3.95 -1.26
C GLN A 74 7.65 5.31 -1.65
N ARG A 75 7.63 5.66 -2.95
CA ARG A 75 8.08 6.96 -3.46
C ARG A 75 7.27 8.13 -2.90
N ARG A 76 5.95 7.97 -2.75
CA ARG A 76 5.08 9.00 -2.14
C ARG A 76 5.28 9.10 -0.64
N ALA A 77 5.39 7.98 0.07
CA ALA A 77 5.72 7.97 1.50
C ALA A 77 7.06 8.68 1.78
N SER A 78 8.08 8.48 0.95
CA SER A 78 9.35 9.18 1.07
C SER A 78 9.26 10.69 0.74
N LYS A 79 8.37 11.08 -0.18
CA LYS A 79 8.13 12.50 -0.50
C LYS A 79 7.33 13.21 0.60
N GLU A 80 6.46 12.51 1.30
CA GLU A 80 5.70 13.05 2.45
C GLU A 80 6.63 13.41 3.62
N THR A 81 7.66 12.60 3.88
CA THR A 81 8.68 12.88 4.91
C THR A 81 9.46 14.17 4.65
N ILE A 82 9.57 14.60 3.39
CA ILE A 82 10.26 15.86 3.02
C ILE A 82 9.35 17.08 3.21
N ARG A 83 8.03 16.89 3.36
CA ARG A 83 7.02 17.96 3.45
C ARG A 83 6.52 18.28 4.86
N ARG A 84 7.13 17.74 5.93
CA ARG A 84 6.96 18.31 7.28
C ARG A 84 7.89 19.53 7.40
N PRO A 85 7.41 20.79 7.29
CA PRO A 85 8.14 21.89 7.87
C PRO A 85 8.11 21.71 9.39
N GLU A 86 9.29 21.80 9.97
CA GLU A 86 9.53 22.13 11.38
C GLU A 86 8.66 23.33 11.77
N ASN A 87 7.45 23.08 12.28
CA ASN A 87 6.73 24.05 13.09
C ASN A 87 7.03 23.71 14.54
N SER A 88 8.11 24.27 15.08
CA SER A 88 8.19 24.56 16.51
C SER A 88 9.20 25.67 16.80
N SER A 89 8.64 26.75 17.34
CA SER A 89 9.24 27.78 18.22
C SER A 89 10.09 28.90 17.60
#